data_AF-A0A921JD95-F1
#
_entry.id   AF-A0A921JD95-F1
#
_cell.length_a   1.000
_cell.length_b   1.000
_cell.length_c   1.000
_cell.angle_alpha   90.00
_cell.angle_beta   90.00
_cell.angle_gamma   90.00
#
_symmetry.space_group_name_H-M   'P 1'
#
loop_
_entity.id
_entity.type
_entity.pdbx_description
1 polymer ?
#
loop_
_entity_poly.entity_id
_entity_poly.type
_entity_poly.pdbx_seq_one_letter_code
_entity_poly.pdbx_strand_id
1 'polypeptide(L)'
;MIQIDMKSRTPIYEQLINRIKLLMAQDVLQPGDQLPSVRVLAGELTVNPNTIQKAYRALESEGYVYSLPGKGSFVNDMKETINNDKIAQLRTELLRIFTELSLLNVSKEELIEWMDDVDNLNPKESGDTDENHN
;
A
#
# COMPACT_ATOMS: atom_id res chain seq x y z
N MET A 1 -2.04 13.30 -0.35
CA MET A 1 -1.31 13.60 0.91
C MET A 1 -1.26 12.35 1.79
N ILE A 2 -0.11 12.04 2.41
CA ILE A 2 0.03 10.88 3.33
C ILE A 2 -0.63 11.26 4.67
N GLN A 3 -1.49 10.38 5.19
CA GLN A 3 -2.19 10.57 6.47
C GLN A 3 -1.94 9.36 7.37
N ILE A 4 -1.84 9.59 8.68
CA ILE A 4 -1.60 8.56 9.69
C ILE A 4 -2.51 8.82 10.90
N ASP A 5 -3.08 7.77 11.49
CA ASP A 5 -3.85 7.85 12.72
C ASP A 5 -2.96 7.58 13.95
N MET A 6 -2.71 8.64 14.72
CA MET A 6 -1.92 8.57 15.96
C MET A 6 -2.62 7.80 17.10
N LYS A 7 -3.94 7.60 17.02
CA LYS A 7 -4.73 6.91 18.05
C LYS A 7 -4.91 5.42 17.76
N SER A 8 -4.58 4.98 16.55
CA SER A 8 -4.65 3.59 16.16
C SER A 8 -3.67 2.73 16.99
N ARG A 9 -4.07 1.47 17.23
CA ARG A 9 -3.19 0.46 17.83
C ARG A 9 -2.09 -0.01 16.89
N THR A 10 -2.25 0.25 15.58
CA THR A 10 -1.25 -0.09 14.58
C THR A 10 -0.04 0.83 14.70
N PRO A 11 1.19 0.29 14.78
CA PRO A 11 2.41 1.11 14.82
C PRO A 11 2.51 2.08 13.64
N ILE A 12 3.00 3.30 13.88
CA ILE A 12 3.09 4.37 12.88
C ILE A 12 3.86 3.96 11.62
N TYR A 13 4.95 3.19 11.78
CA TYR A 13 5.72 2.73 10.63
C TYR A 13 4.91 1.76 9.74
N GLU A 14 4.05 0.91 10.32
CA GLU A 14 3.18 0.00 9.58
C GLU A 14 2.07 0.76 8.86
N GLN A 15 1.48 1.76 9.52
CA GLN A 15 0.51 2.64 8.87
C GLN A 15 1.12 3.36 7.66
N LEU A 16 2.37 3.84 7.78
CA LEU A 16 3.06 4.50 6.69
C LEU A 16 3.36 3.54 5.52
N ILE A 17 3.80 2.31 5.81
CA ILE A 17 4.01 1.27 4.79
C ILE A 17 2.71 1.03 4.03
N ASN A 18 1.60 0.80 4.75
CA ASN A 18 0.30 0.53 4.15
C ASN A 18 -0.19 1.71 3.30
N ARG A 19 0.00 2.94 3.78
CA ARG A 19 -0.41 4.13 3.03
C ARG A 19 0.39 4.32 1.75
N ILE A 20 1.69 4.09 1.77
CA ILE A 20 2.53 4.20 0.56
C ILE A 20 2.15 3.13 -0.46
N LYS A 21 1.98 1.88 -0.03
CA LYS A 21 1.51 0.78 -0.91
C LYS A 21 0.16 1.07 -1.53
N LEU A 22 -0.75 1.65 -0.75
CA LEU A 22 -2.05 2.07 -1.25
C LEU A 22 -1.92 3.13 -2.34
N LEU A 23 -1.11 4.16 -2.13
CA LEU A 23 -0.88 5.20 -3.14
C LEU A 23 -0.28 4.63 -4.44
N MET A 24 0.57 3.60 -4.34
CA MET A 24 1.07 2.86 -5.51
C MET A 24 -0.05 2.07 -6.21
N ALA A 25 -0.90 1.39 -5.44
CA ALA A 25 -2.04 0.62 -5.99
C ALA A 25 -3.11 1.52 -6.66
N GLN A 26 -3.17 2.79 -6.27
CA GLN A 26 -4.06 3.80 -6.84
C GLN A 26 -3.40 4.57 -8.01
N ASP A 27 -2.21 4.16 -8.47
CA ASP A 27 -1.43 4.86 -9.51
C ASP A 27 -1.10 6.34 -9.19
N VAL A 28 -1.27 6.77 -7.92
CA VAL A 28 -0.89 8.10 -7.41
C VAL A 28 0.62 8.21 -7.24
N LEU A 29 1.26 7.11 -6.85
CA LEU A 29 2.71 6.96 -6.84
C LEU A 29 3.10 5.96 -7.93
N GLN A 30 3.77 6.44 -8.96
CA GLN A 30 4.14 5.65 -10.13
C GLN A 30 5.60 5.19 -10.04
N PRO A 31 5.97 4.10 -10.74
CA PRO A 31 7.37 3.67 -10.83
C PRO A 31 8.29 4.83 -11.26
N GLY A 32 9.37 5.02 -10.51
CA GLY A 32 10.33 6.11 -10.70
C GLY A 32 10.01 7.39 -9.93
N ASP A 33 8.82 7.53 -9.32
CA ASP A 33 8.50 8.70 -8.50
C ASP A 33 9.40 8.78 -7.27
N GLN A 34 9.85 9.99 -6.96
CA GLN A 34 10.67 10.25 -5.79
C GLN A 34 9.79 10.38 -4.54
N LEU A 35 10.08 9.56 -3.52
CA LEU A 35 9.46 9.72 -2.21
C LEU A 35 10.04 10.93 -1.47
N PRO A 36 9.25 11.61 -0.62
CA PRO A 36 9.76 12.65 0.26
C PRO A 36 10.96 12.16 1.07
N SER A 37 11.92 13.05 1.34
CA SER A 37 13.02 12.66 2.22
C SER A 37 12.51 12.31 3.63
N VAL A 38 13.22 11.42 4.33
CA VAL A 38 12.92 11.05 5.72
C VAL A 38 12.70 12.28 6.61
N ARG A 39 13.52 13.33 6.44
CA ARG A 39 13.41 14.55 7.24
C ARG A 39 12.18 15.37 6.88
N VAL A 40 11.86 15.49 5.60
CA VAL A 40 10.67 16.23 5.13
C VAL A 40 9.41 15.55 5.64
N LEU A 41 9.28 14.25 5.41
CA LEU A 41 8.08 13.51 5.82
C LEU A 41 7.92 13.44 7.34
N ALA A 42 9.03 13.30 8.08
CA ALA A 42 9.01 13.36 9.54
C ALA A 42 8.47 14.70 10.05
N GLY A 43 8.86 15.81 9.40
CA GLY A 43 8.35 17.15 9.72
C GLY A 43 6.87 17.31 9.41
N GLU A 44 6.46 16.92 8.20
CA GLU A 44 5.06 17.01 7.74
C GLU A 44 4.10 16.22 8.64
N LEU A 45 4.52 15.01 9.05
CA LEU A 45 3.69 14.12 9.86
C LEU A 45 3.89 14.31 11.36
N THR A 46 4.86 15.13 11.80
CA THR A 46 5.27 15.25 13.21
C THR A 46 5.62 13.88 13.82
N VAL A 47 6.36 13.06 13.07
CA VAL A 47 6.75 11.69 13.44
C VAL A 47 8.26 11.59 13.60
N ASN A 48 8.73 10.73 14.49
CA ASN A 48 10.16 10.48 14.66
C ASN A 48 10.82 10.04 13.33
N PRO A 49 11.90 10.70 12.86
CA PRO A 49 12.60 10.33 11.63
C PRO A 49 13.02 8.85 11.55
N ASN A 50 13.36 8.23 12.68
CA ASN A 50 13.71 6.81 12.74
C ASN A 50 12.52 5.90 12.39
N THR A 51 11.29 6.32 12.71
CA THR A 51 10.06 5.61 12.35
C THR A 51 9.84 5.64 10.85
N ILE A 52 10.05 6.81 10.22
CA ILE A 52 9.97 6.96 8.76
C ILE A 52 11.05 6.12 8.07
N GLN A 53 12.29 6.17 8.58
CA GLN A 53 13.38 5.35 8.06
C GLN A 53 13.08 3.85 8.19
N LYS A 54 12.48 3.41 9.31
CA LYS A 54 12.06 2.01 9.48
C LYS A 54 11.05 1.60 8.42
N ALA A 55 10.06 2.45 8.13
CA ALA A 55 9.08 2.19 7.07
C ALA A 55 9.72 2.11 5.69
N TYR A 56 10.62 3.04 5.34
CA TYR A 56 11.28 3.07 4.04
C TYR A 56 12.16 1.85 3.83
N ARG A 57 12.90 1.42 4.86
CA ARG A 57 13.70 0.19 4.81
C ARG A 57 12.84 -1.06 4.62
N ALA A 58 11.67 -1.12 5.27
CA ALA A 58 10.75 -2.23 5.08
C ALA A 58 10.22 -2.27 3.64
N LEU A 59 9.76 -1.13 3.10
CA LEU A 59 9.32 -1.01 1.71
C LEU A 59 10.43 -1.40 0.71
N GLU A 60 11.67 -0.99 0.97
CA GLU A 60 12.83 -1.36 0.17
C GLU A 60 13.14 -2.85 0.25
N SER A 61 13.12 -3.44 1.45
CA SER A 61 13.33 -4.88 1.64
C SER A 61 12.26 -5.74 0.97
N GLU A 62 11.05 -5.20 0.83
CA GLU A 62 9.92 -5.85 0.17
C GLU A 62 9.87 -5.56 -1.34
N GLY A 63 10.79 -4.72 -1.85
CA GLY A 63 10.92 -4.42 -3.28
C GLY A 63 9.99 -3.33 -3.82
N TYR A 64 9.23 -2.63 -2.98
CA TYR A 64 8.34 -1.54 -3.40
C TYR A 64 9.07 -0.22 -3.67
N VAL A 65 10.25 -0.04 -3.07
CA VAL A 65 11.05 1.18 -3.13
C VAL A 65 12.51 0.81 -3.36
N TYR A 66 13.28 1.67 -4.02
CA TYR A 66 14.72 1.57 -4.10
C TYR A 66 15.39 2.89 -3.74
N SER A 67 16.55 2.85 -3.10
CA SER A 67 17.31 4.05 -2.75
C SER A 67 18.50 4.25 -3.69
N LEU A 68 18.66 5.49 -4.16
CA LEU A 68 19.85 5.93 -4.89
C LEU A 68 20.71 6.82 -3.96
N PRO A 69 21.98 6.45 -3.70
CA PRO A 69 22.86 7.23 -2.83
C PRO A 69 22.93 8.71 -3.24
N GLY A 70 22.66 9.61 -2.29
CA GLY A 70 22.66 11.06 -2.52
C GLY A 70 21.49 11.61 -3.34
N LYS A 71 20.62 10.75 -3.89
CA LYS A 71 19.46 11.16 -4.70
C LYS A 71 18.12 10.94 -4.01
N GLY A 72 18.03 10.00 -3.08
CA GLY A 72 16.81 9.73 -2.30
C GLY A 72 16.22 8.36 -2.57
N SER A 73 14.96 8.18 -2.22
CA SER A 73 14.22 6.92 -2.36
C SER A 73 13.13 7.06 -3.42
N PHE A 74 12.94 6.04 -4.24
CA PHE A 74 12.09 6.06 -5.42
C PHE A 74 11.19 4.83 -5.46
N VAL A 75 9.99 4.96 -6.02
CA VAL A 75 9.03 3.86 -6.20
C VAL A 75 9.54 2.88 -7.25
N ASN A 76 9.55 1.59 -6.93
CA ASN A 76 10.01 0.55 -7.85
C ASN A 76 8.91 0.13 -8.83
N ASP A 77 9.29 -0.47 -9.97
CA ASP A 77 8.32 -1.06 -10.89
C ASP A 77 7.83 -2.43 -10.35
N MET A 78 6.61 -2.41 -9.82
CA MET A 78 5.95 -3.59 -9.27
C MET A 78 5.39 -4.51 -10.36
N LYS A 79 5.21 -4.04 -11.61
CA LYS A 79 4.65 -4.86 -12.71
C LYS A 79 5.63 -5.95 -13.15
N GLU A 80 6.93 -5.69 -13.04
CA GLU A 80 7.97 -6.72 -13.21
C GLU A 80 8.19 -7.57 -11.95
N THR A 81 7.86 -7.01 -10.77
CA THR A 81 8.06 -7.64 -9.46
C THR A 81 6.78 -8.29 -8.92
N ILE A 82 5.88 -8.77 -9.79
CA ILE A 82 4.78 -9.64 -9.35
C ILE A 82 5.43 -10.96 -8.88
N ASN A 83 5.71 -11.00 -7.58
CA ASN A 83 6.20 -12.18 -6.92
C ASN A 83 5.07 -13.21 -6.90
N ASN A 84 5.01 -14.05 -7.95
CA ASN A 84 4.04 -15.14 -8.07
C ASN A 84 4.02 -16.01 -6.80
N ASP A 85 5.15 -16.15 -6.10
CA ASP A 85 5.22 -16.86 -4.82
C ASP A 85 4.46 -16.11 -3.72
N LYS A 86 4.53 -14.78 -3.70
CA LYS A 86 3.74 -13.97 -2.76
C LYS A 86 2.24 -14.06 -3.06
N ILE A 87 1.84 -14.05 -4.32
CA ILE A 87 0.45 -14.29 -4.72
C ILE A 87 0.00 -15.68 -4.27
N ALA A 88 0.81 -16.72 -4.50
CA ALA A 88 0.49 -18.08 -4.08
C ALA A 88 0.37 -18.23 -2.55
N GLN A 89 1.27 -17.58 -1.80
CA GLN A 89 1.21 -17.52 -0.34
C GLN A 89 -0.07 -16.84 0.15
N LEU A 90 -0.37 -15.64 -0.36
CA LEU A 90 -1.57 -14.89 0.03
C LEU A 90 -2.85 -15.64 -0.36
N ARG A 91 -2.87 -16.30 -1.52
CA ARG A 91 -3.99 -17.17 -1.92
C ARG A 91 -4.20 -18.30 -0.91
N THR A 92 -3.13 -18.93 -0.43
CA THR A 92 -3.21 -20.01 0.55
C THR A 92 -3.76 -19.51 1.89
N GLU A 93 -3.29 -18.35 2.35
CA GLU A 93 -3.78 -17.71 3.57
C GLU A 93 -5.27 -17.34 3.46
N LEU A 94 -5.68 -16.80 2.32
CA LEU A 94 -7.05 -16.38 2.04
C LEU A 94 -8.01 -17.58 2.00
N LEU A 95 -7.59 -18.71 1.42
CA LEU A 95 -8.35 -19.97 1.45
C LEU A 95 -8.53 -20.52 2.88
N ARG A 96 -7.51 -20.42 3.73
CA ARG A 96 -7.61 -20.81 5.15
C ARG A 96 -8.68 -19.97 5.86
N ILE A 97 -8.62 -18.64 5.70
CA ILE A 97 -9.60 -17.71 6.30
C ILE A 97 -11.02 -18.01 5.80
N PHE A 98 -11.20 -18.22 4.49
CA PHE A 98 -12.51 -18.57 3.92
C PHE A 98 -13.06 -19.88 4.45
N THR A 99 -12.20 -20.86 4.73
CA THR A 99 -12.63 -22.12 5.36
C THR A 99 -13.18 -21.86 6.76
N GLU A 100 -12.52 -21.01 7.56
CA GLU A 100 -13.00 -20.62 8.88
C GLU A 100 -14.32 -19.85 8.82
N LEU A 101 -14.47 -18.92 7.86
CA LEU A 101 -15.71 -18.17 7.67
C LEU A 101 -16.86 -19.06 7.20
N SER A 102 -16.59 -20.03 6.31
CA SER A 102 -17.58 -20.99 5.86
C SER A 102 -18.09 -21.89 7.00
N LEU A 103 -17.22 -22.27 7.95
CA LEU A 103 -17.64 -23.00 9.16
C LEU A 103 -18.56 -22.17 10.08
N LEU A 104 -18.47 -20.85 9.99
CA LEU A 104 -19.31 -19.90 10.72
C LEU A 104 -20.57 -19.49 9.94
N ASN A 105 -20.89 -20.20 8.85
CA ASN A 105 -22.03 -19.96 7.96
C ASN A 105 -22.02 -18.60 7.26
N VAL A 106 -20.85 -17.98 7.08
CA VAL A 106 -20.73 -16.81 6.21
C VAL A 106 -20.85 -17.29 4.76
N SER A 107 -21.81 -16.75 4.04
CA SER A 107 -22.10 -17.09 2.65
C SER A 107 -21.07 -16.48 1.70
N LYS A 108 -20.99 -17.02 0.48
CA LYS A 108 -20.15 -16.44 -0.57
C LYS A 108 -20.63 -15.04 -0.94
N GLU A 109 -21.94 -14.82 -0.89
CA GLU A 109 -22.59 -13.55 -1.20
C GLU A 109 -22.17 -12.47 -0.21
N GLU A 110 -22.20 -12.75 1.11
CA GLU A 110 -21.70 -11.82 2.14
C GLU A 110 -20.21 -11.52 1.98
N LEU A 111 -19.40 -12.51 1.58
CA LEU A 111 -17.98 -12.28 1.29
C LEU A 111 -17.76 -11.35 0.11
N ILE A 112 -18.59 -11.46 -0.94
CA ILE A 112 -18.53 -10.57 -2.10
C ILE A 112 -18.91 -9.15 -1.68
N GLU A 113 -19.95 -8.97 -0.86
CA GLU A 113 -20.32 -7.66 -0.32
C GLU A 113 -19.17 -7.01 0.47
N TRP A 114 -18.42 -7.79 1.27
CA TRP A 114 -17.26 -7.25 1.99
C TRP A 114 -16.09 -6.88 1.08
N MET A 115 -15.98 -7.51 -0.10
CA MET A 115 -14.97 -7.11 -1.08
C MET A 115 -15.28 -5.72 -1.66
N ASP A 116 -16.55 -5.39 -1.84
CA ASP A 116 -16.97 -4.05 -2.28
C ASP A 116 -16.62 -2.98 -1.22
N ASP A 117 -16.67 -3.32 0.07
CA ASP A 117 -16.19 -2.43 1.15
C ASP A 117 -14.67 -2.20 1.10
N VAL A 118 -13.88 -3.19 0.65
CA VAL A 118 -12.43 -3.02 0.44
C VAL A 118 -12.15 -2.08 -0.74
N ASP A 119 -12.93 -2.16 -1.80
CA ASP A 119 -12.85 -1.24 -2.94
C ASP A 119 -13.28 0.19 -2.53
N ASN A 120 -14.21 0.33 -1.59
CA ASN A 120 -14.58 1.63 -1.00
C ASN A 120 -13.54 2.19 -0.01
N LEU A 121 -12.71 1.34 0.60
CA LEU A 121 -11.52 1.76 1.36
C LEU A 121 -10.36 2.18 0.44
N ASN A 122 -10.39 1.74 -0.82
CA ASN A 122 -9.42 2.05 -1.87
C ASN A 122 -10.15 2.59 -3.12
N PRO A 123 -10.79 3.78 -3.05
CA PRO A 123 -11.48 4.30 -4.21
C PRO A 123 -10.47 4.44 -5.35
N LYS A 124 -10.65 3.65 -6.41
CA LYS A 124 -10.18 4.04 -7.74
C LYS A 124 -11.03 5.22 -8.10
N GLU A 125 -10.51 6.43 -7.94
CA GLU A 125 -11.12 7.57 -8.63
C GLU A 125 -11.10 7.22 -10.11
N SER A 126 -12.29 6.97 -10.65
CA SER A 126 -12.57 6.89 -12.05
C SER A 126 -12.08 8.18 -12.69
N GLY A 127 -10.87 8.14 -13.25
CA GLY A 127 -10.44 9.09 -14.26
C GLY A 127 -11.32 8.86 -15.47
N ASP A 128 -12.47 9.54 -15.50
CA ASP A 128 -13.23 9.73 -16.71
C ASP A 128 -12.28 10.27 -17.78
N THR A 129 -12.20 9.50 -18.85
CA THR A 129 -11.72 9.90 -20.15
C THR A 129 -12.48 11.14 -20.60
N ASP A 130 -11.88 12.32 -20.42
CA ASP A 130 -12.24 13.48 -21.22
C ASP A 130 -11.14 13.73 -22.26
N GLU A 131 -11.46 13.23 -23.44
CA GLU A 131 -11.24 13.86 -24.74
C GLU A 131 -10.56 15.24 -24.69
N ASN A 132 -9.38 15.34 -25.28
CA ASN A 132 -9.23 16.27 -26.39
C ASN A 132 -8.00 15.93 -27.24
N HIS A 133 -8.31 15.39 -28.42
CA HIS A 133 -7.48 15.61 -29.60
C HIS A 133 -7.43 17.12 -29.88
N ASN A 134 -6.22 17.65 -30.00
CA ASN A 134 -5.95 18.73 -30.94
C ASN A 134 -4.53 18.59 -31.49
#